data_AF-A0A971NRE3-F1
#
_entry.id   AF-A0A971NRE3-F1
#
_cell.length_a   1.000
_cell.length_b   1.000
_cell.length_c   1.000
_cell.angle_alpha   90.00
_cell.angle_beta   90.00
_cell.angle_gamma   90.00
#
_symmetry.space_group_name_H-M   'P 1'
#
loop_
_entity.id
_entity.type
_entity.pdbx_description
1 polymer ?
#
loop_
_entity_poly.entity_id
_entity_poly.type
_entity_poly.pdbx_seq_one_letter_code
_entity_poly.pdbx_strand_id
1 'polypeptide(L)'
;MNDITMKTLNKPLFELDSELGESPIWSVSDKAFYWLDIDKGLLYKHPYDSGKLEVFSLGMKAGCIAPAKNGQLIVATSNGLAYWNEYSGLSERMITFFSENDPRMMNDGKVDAKGNFWVGSKGPANTASLYRVNPDFSHQIIIPNATISNGLDWAPDEKFFYYCDSGVSKIVRYRFSAQTQAVSNPELFYERQGCTPDGLTVDREGNIWTAIWGGSQVVGLRPSGEVFYNIQLPVTLVTSLAFGGPQLNHLLITTARVGLIPSQLADQPLAGSVFCLELPYQGRPAHQFG
;
A
#
# COMPACT_ATOMS: atom_id res chain seq x y z
N MET A 1 -1.56 28.08 15.47
CA MET A 1 -1.32 27.40 14.17
C MET A 1 -0.26 26.36 14.46
N ASN A 2 -0.59 25.07 14.34
CA ASN A 2 0.43 24.02 14.50
C ASN A 2 1.33 24.08 13.26
N ASP A 3 2.63 24.23 13.45
CA ASP A 3 3.59 24.32 12.33
C ASP A 3 3.62 22.98 11.57
N ILE A 4 3.28 23.01 10.29
CA ILE A 4 3.39 21.85 9.39
C ILE A 4 4.86 21.70 9.01
N THR A 5 5.46 20.55 9.28
CA THR A 5 6.83 20.26 8.84
C THR A 5 6.85 19.97 7.35
N MET A 6 7.67 20.70 6.60
CA MET A 6 7.84 20.53 5.16
C MET A 6 9.17 19.82 4.83
N LYS A 7 9.12 18.83 3.95
CA LYS A 7 10.27 18.18 3.33
C LYS A 7 10.10 18.12 1.83
N THR A 8 11.20 18.15 1.09
CA THR A 8 11.20 18.00 -0.37
C THR A 8 12.21 16.93 -0.75
N LEU A 9 11.78 15.98 -1.56
CA LEU A 9 12.64 14.97 -2.15
C LEU A 9 12.92 15.35 -3.60
N ASN A 10 14.19 15.33 -3.98
CA ASN A 10 14.63 15.67 -5.33
C ASN A 10 15.41 14.54 -6.02
N LYS A 11 15.70 13.46 -5.28
CA LYS A 11 16.46 12.31 -5.77
C LYS A 11 15.73 11.03 -5.38
N PRO A 12 15.50 10.10 -6.31
CA PRO A 12 14.96 8.81 -5.98
C PRO A 12 16.03 7.92 -5.34
N LEU A 13 15.58 6.87 -4.66
CA LEU A 13 16.43 5.75 -4.29
C LEU A 13 16.77 4.92 -5.54
N PHE A 14 15.77 4.67 -6.39
CA PHE A 14 15.93 4.01 -7.68
C PHE A 14 15.16 4.77 -8.76
N GLU A 15 15.86 5.15 -9.82
CA GLU A 15 15.24 5.63 -11.06
C GLU A 15 14.63 4.42 -11.78
N LEU A 16 13.31 4.42 -11.89
CA LEU A 16 12.53 3.36 -12.52
C LEU A 16 11.44 3.98 -13.39
N ASP A 17 11.07 3.26 -14.45
CA ASP A 17 9.94 3.61 -15.30
C ASP A 17 8.68 2.83 -14.90
N SER A 18 8.41 2.64 -13.60
CA SER A 18 7.27 1.82 -13.16
C SER A 18 5.96 2.36 -13.73
N GLU A 19 5.14 1.48 -14.31
CA GLU A 19 3.85 1.89 -14.84
C GLU A 19 2.93 2.24 -13.66
N LEU A 20 2.84 1.31 -12.69
CA LEU A 20 2.12 1.51 -11.43
C LEU A 20 2.89 0.87 -10.28
N GLY A 21 3.87 1.59 -9.73
CA GLY A 21 4.61 1.17 -8.55
C GLY A 21 3.72 1.17 -7.32
N GLU A 22 3.65 0.08 -6.55
CA GLU A 22 2.66 -0.08 -5.46
C GLU A 22 3.08 -1.10 -4.40
N SER A 23 2.28 -1.19 -3.34
CA SER A 23 2.38 -2.16 -2.24
C SER A 23 3.80 -2.32 -1.67
N PRO A 24 4.47 -1.24 -1.28
CA PRO A 24 5.75 -1.34 -0.61
C PRO A 24 5.57 -2.00 0.76
N ILE A 25 6.47 -2.93 1.10
CA ILE A 25 6.54 -3.55 2.42
C ILE A 25 7.99 -3.68 2.88
N TRP A 26 8.20 -3.73 4.18
CA TRP A 26 9.47 -4.11 4.78
C TRP A 26 9.39 -5.54 5.33
N SER A 27 10.21 -6.44 4.81
CA SER A 27 10.40 -7.79 5.34
C SER A 27 11.49 -7.78 6.40
N VAL A 28 11.11 -8.01 7.65
CA VAL A 28 12.06 -8.07 8.79
C VAL A 28 12.99 -9.27 8.66
N SER A 29 12.49 -10.42 8.20
CA SER A 29 13.29 -11.64 8.02
C SER A 29 14.38 -11.45 6.97
N ASP A 30 14.02 -10.82 5.86
CA ASP A 30 14.90 -10.71 4.71
C ASP A 30 15.76 -9.44 4.77
N LYS A 31 15.44 -8.54 5.71
CA LYS A 31 16.00 -7.19 5.83
C LYS A 31 15.97 -6.45 4.48
N ALA A 32 14.81 -6.52 3.84
CA ALA A 32 14.62 -6.02 2.49
C ALA A 32 13.29 -5.29 2.35
N PHE A 33 13.28 -4.26 1.52
CA PHE A 33 12.05 -3.72 0.96
C PHE A 33 11.59 -4.58 -0.20
N TYR A 34 10.28 -4.76 -0.31
CA TYR A 34 9.62 -5.29 -1.49
C TYR A 34 8.57 -4.31 -1.96
N TRP A 35 8.28 -4.29 -3.27
CA TRP A 35 7.16 -3.55 -3.85
C TRP A 35 6.83 -4.14 -5.23
N LEU A 36 5.71 -3.72 -5.81
CA LEU A 36 5.24 -4.19 -7.11
C LEU A 36 5.34 -3.09 -8.17
N ASP A 37 5.41 -3.50 -9.44
CA ASP A 37 4.77 -2.76 -10.53
C ASP A 37 3.55 -3.59 -10.97
N ILE A 38 2.36 -3.09 -10.63
CA ILE A 38 1.09 -3.81 -10.81
C ILE A 38 0.89 -4.15 -12.29
N ASP A 39 1.05 -3.15 -13.16
CA ASP A 39 0.65 -3.28 -14.57
C ASP A 39 1.68 -4.05 -15.38
N LYS A 40 2.96 -3.99 -15.00
CA LYS A 40 4.00 -4.85 -15.60
C LYS A 40 4.07 -6.25 -15.00
N GLY A 41 3.39 -6.51 -13.89
CA GLY A 41 3.47 -7.80 -13.19
C GLY A 41 4.87 -8.09 -12.68
N LEU A 42 5.53 -7.08 -12.11
CA LEU A 42 6.87 -7.20 -11.55
C LEU A 42 6.85 -7.08 -10.04
N LEU A 43 7.72 -7.83 -9.39
CA LEU A 43 8.03 -7.71 -7.97
C LEU A 43 9.49 -7.28 -7.84
N TYR A 44 9.72 -6.22 -7.09
CA TYR A 44 11.03 -5.69 -6.78
C TYR A 44 11.42 -6.07 -5.37
N LYS A 45 12.71 -6.33 -5.17
CA LYS A 45 13.32 -6.57 -3.86
C LYS A 45 14.58 -5.71 -3.75
N HIS A 46 14.70 -4.99 -2.65
CA HIS A 46 15.89 -4.23 -2.30
C HIS A 46 16.38 -4.65 -0.91
N PRO A 47 17.40 -5.51 -0.82
CA PRO A 47 18.08 -5.79 0.44
C PRO A 47 18.78 -4.52 0.94
N TYR A 48 18.45 -4.08 2.16
CA TYR A 48 18.73 -2.74 2.66
C TYR A 48 20.22 -2.33 2.59
N ASP A 49 21.13 -3.22 2.97
CA ASP A 49 22.57 -2.92 3.00
C ASP A 49 23.29 -3.18 1.66
N SER A 50 22.57 -3.64 0.64
CA SER A 50 23.21 -4.12 -0.60
C SER A 50 23.43 -3.03 -1.66
N GLY A 51 22.62 -1.97 -1.64
CA GLY A 51 22.51 -1.01 -2.75
C GLY A 51 21.99 -1.61 -4.06
N LYS A 52 21.56 -2.89 -4.07
CA LYS A 52 21.10 -3.62 -5.26
C LYS A 52 19.59 -3.62 -5.35
N LEU A 53 19.10 -3.67 -6.58
CA LEU A 53 17.71 -3.91 -6.92
C LEU A 53 17.60 -5.26 -7.63
N GLU A 54 16.79 -6.15 -7.09
CA GLU A 54 16.43 -7.42 -7.70
C GLU A 54 15.01 -7.31 -8.26
N VAL A 55 14.78 -7.91 -9.43
CA VAL A 55 13.51 -7.79 -10.17
C VAL A 55 13.04 -9.18 -10.57
N PHE A 56 11.80 -9.50 -10.25
CA PHE A 56 11.16 -10.78 -10.51
C PHE A 56 9.89 -10.58 -11.34
N SER A 57 9.72 -11.39 -12.37
CA SER A 57 8.46 -11.45 -13.11
C SER A 57 7.46 -12.33 -12.38
N LEU A 58 6.26 -11.81 -12.13
CA LEU A 58 5.12 -12.58 -11.61
C LEU A 58 4.34 -13.26 -12.74
N GLY A 59 4.50 -12.82 -13.99
CA GLY A 59 3.77 -13.35 -15.14
C GLY A 59 2.28 -12.95 -15.18
N MET A 60 1.82 -12.18 -14.20
CA MET A 60 0.48 -11.60 -14.13
C MET A 60 0.48 -10.34 -13.27
N LYS A 61 -0.58 -9.54 -13.36
CA LYS A 61 -0.73 -8.37 -12.50
C LYS A 61 -0.94 -8.81 -11.05
N ALA A 62 -0.38 -8.05 -10.11
CA ALA A 62 -0.64 -8.20 -8.69
C ALA A 62 -0.89 -6.84 -8.07
N GLY A 63 -1.91 -6.75 -7.22
CA GLY A 63 -2.26 -5.50 -6.55
C GLY A 63 -1.42 -5.26 -5.30
N CYS A 64 -1.28 -6.29 -4.46
CA CYS A 64 -0.56 -6.15 -3.20
C CYS A 64 0.16 -7.42 -2.75
N ILE A 65 1.10 -7.22 -1.82
CA ILE A 65 1.88 -8.25 -1.17
C ILE A 65 1.88 -8.07 0.34
N ALA A 66 2.00 -9.17 1.07
CA ALA A 66 2.26 -9.16 2.49
C ALA A 66 3.19 -10.32 2.88
N PRO A 67 3.99 -10.20 3.95
CA PRO A 67 4.75 -11.33 4.45
C PRO A 67 3.81 -12.39 5.02
N ALA A 68 4.21 -13.66 4.97
CA ALA A 68 3.49 -14.79 5.54
C ALA A 68 4.36 -15.56 6.53
N LYS A 69 3.74 -16.21 7.52
CA LYS A 69 4.45 -16.94 8.60
C LYS A 69 5.27 -18.12 8.09
N ASN A 70 4.96 -18.65 6.92
CA ASN A 70 5.71 -19.72 6.27
C ASN A 70 7.01 -19.24 5.61
N GLY A 71 7.38 -17.96 5.76
CA GLY A 71 8.60 -17.38 5.18
C GLY A 71 8.46 -16.97 3.71
N GLN A 72 7.24 -17.01 3.16
CA GLN A 72 6.93 -16.54 1.81
C GLN A 72 6.23 -15.18 1.84
N LEU A 73 5.95 -14.62 0.67
CA LEU A 73 4.96 -13.55 0.52
C LEU A 73 3.61 -14.16 0.14
N ILE A 74 2.52 -13.67 0.71
CA ILE A 74 1.19 -13.83 0.12
C ILE A 74 0.98 -12.69 -0.88
N VAL A 75 0.57 -13.02 -2.09
CA VAL A 75 0.41 -12.08 -3.21
C VAL A 75 -1.05 -12.10 -3.65
N ALA A 76 -1.66 -10.92 -3.73
CA ALA A 76 -2.98 -10.75 -4.30
C ALA A 76 -2.87 -10.39 -5.79
N THR A 77 -3.05 -11.40 -6.64
CA THR A 77 -2.97 -11.30 -8.09
C THR A 77 -4.27 -10.80 -8.72
N SER A 78 -4.28 -10.60 -10.04
CA SER A 78 -5.51 -10.33 -10.79
C SER A 78 -6.57 -11.43 -10.64
N ASN A 79 -6.15 -12.67 -10.36
CA ASN A 79 -7.05 -13.83 -10.36
C ASN A 79 -7.41 -14.27 -8.93
N GLY A 80 -6.58 -13.94 -7.93
CA GLY A 80 -6.75 -14.49 -6.59
C GLY A 80 -5.54 -14.32 -5.68
N LEU A 81 -5.38 -15.23 -4.72
CA LEU A 81 -4.25 -15.24 -3.80
C LEU A 81 -3.31 -16.41 -4.08
N ALA A 82 -2.00 -16.14 -4.04
CA ALA A 82 -0.94 -17.13 -4.22
C ALA A 82 0.22 -16.84 -3.28
N TYR A 83 0.96 -17.88 -2.88
CA TYR A 83 2.24 -17.65 -2.21
C TYR A 83 3.34 -17.41 -3.24
N TRP A 84 4.35 -16.63 -2.87
CA TRP A 84 5.51 -16.35 -3.70
C TRP A 84 6.80 -16.49 -2.90
N ASN A 85 7.83 -17.06 -3.51
CA ASN A 85 9.22 -16.94 -3.05
C ASN A 85 10.17 -16.77 -4.23
N GLU A 86 11.38 -16.29 -3.97
CA GLU A 86 12.39 -15.98 -4.98
C GLU A 86 12.90 -17.19 -5.77
N TYR A 87 12.76 -18.41 -5.23
CA TYR A 87 13.28 -19.64 -5.84
C TYR A 87 12.30 -20.28 -6.82
N SER A 88 11.01 -20.30 -6.48
CA SER A 88 9.97 -20.97 -7.27
C SER A 88 8.97 -20.02 -7.93
N GLY A 89 9.02 -18.72 -7.63
CA GLY A 89 8.01 -17.77 -8.08
C GLY A 89 6.66 -17.98 -7.39
N LEU A 90 5.57 -17.65 -8.09
CA LEU A 90 4.20 -17.87 -7.61
C LEU A 90 3.89 -19.37 -7.51
N SER A 91 3.20 -19.76 -6.45
CA SER A 91 2.71 -21.13 -6.27
C SER A 91 1.66 -21.50 -7.31
N GLU A 92 1.71 -22.73 -7.84
CA GLU A 92 0.72 -23.23 -8.81
C GLU A 92 -0.71 -23.20 -8.26
N ARG A 93 -0.89 -23.50 -6.97
CA ARG A 93 -2.19 -23.43 -6.31
C ARG A 93 -2.52 -21.98 -5.94
N MET A 94 -3.61 -21.46 -6.51
CA MET A 94 -4.18 -20.15 -6.19
C MET A 94 -5.57 -20.28 -5.58
N ILE A 95 -5.92 -19.40 -4.64
CA ILE A 95 -7.32 -19.19 -4.23
C ILE A 95 -7.91 -18.17 -5.18
N THR A 96 -8.75 -18.64 -6.10
CA THR A 96 -9.43 -17.78 -7.07
C THR A 96 -10.49 -16.92 -6.38
N PHE A 97 -10.40 -15.60 -6.52
CA PHE A 97 -11.42 -14.65 -6.07
C PHE A 97 -12.34 -14.22 -7.21
N PHE A 98 -11.76 -14.11 -8.40
CA PHE A 98 -12.39 -13.59 -9.59
C PHE A 98 -12.26 -14.61 -10.72
N SER A 99 -13.31 -14.78 -11.52
CA SER A 99 -13.21 -15.59 -12.73
C SER A 99 -12.31 -14.88 -13.75
N GLU A 100 -11.79 -15.61 -14.73
CA GLU A 100 -10.83 -15.11 -15.71
C GLU A 100 -11.27 -13.84 -16.46
N ASN A 101 -12.59 -13.64 -16.63
CA ASN A 101 -13.17 -12.49 -17.32
C ASN A 101 -13.84 -11.47 -16.39
N ASP A 102 -13.65 -11.60 -15.07
CA ASP A 102 -14.13 -10.59 -14.14
C ASP A 102 -13.34 -9.29 -14.39
N PRO A 103 -14.02 -8.14 -14.56
CA PRO A 103 -13.33 -6.87 -14.76
C PRO A 103 -12.67 -6.34 -13.48
N ARG A 104 -12.82 -7.03 -12.34
CA ARG A 104 -12.18 -6.68 -11.08
C ARG A 104 -10.83 -7.36 -10.92
N MET A 105 -9.97 -6.72 -10.15
CA MET A 105 -8.74 -7.31 -9.63
C MET A 105 -8.51 -6.86 -8.19
N MET A 106 -7.69 -7.60 -7.45
CA MET A 106 -7.21 -7.12 -6.16
C MET A 106 -6.33 -5.87 -6.35
N ASN A 107 -6.42 -4.94 -5.41
CA ASN A 107 -5.72 -3.65 -5.42
C ASN A 107 -4.82 -3.54 -4.20
N ASP A 108 -5.21 -2.85 -3.12
CA ASP A 108 -4.35 -2.74 -1.93
C ASP A 108 -4.74 -3.77 -0.84
N GLY A 109 -3.81 -4.04 0.07
CA GLY A 109 -4.02 -5.00 1.15
C GLY A 109 -2.99 -4.91 2.26
N LYS A 110 -3.40 -5.26 3.49
CA LYS A 110 -2.50 -5.38 4.64
C LYS A 110 -2.99 -6.49 5.58
N VAL A 111 -2.07 -7.07 6.33
CA VAL A 111 -2.39 -8.12 7.31
C VAL A 111 -2.64 -7.48 8.68
N ASP A 112 -3.69 -7.95 9.37
CA ASP A 112 -4.00 -7.52 10.74
C ASP A 112 -3.14 -8.25 11.80
N ALA A 113 -3.24 -7.82 13.06
CA ALA A 113 -2.48 -8.42 14.16
C ALA A 113 -2.84 -9.89 14.45
N LYS A 114 -3.96 -10.39 13.91
CA LYS A 114 -4.39 -11.79 14.03
C LYS A 114 -3.96 -12.65 12.84
N GLY A 115 -3.25 -12.09 11.86
CA GLY A 115 -2.76 -12.80 10.70
C GLY A 115 -3.81 -12.98 9.59
N ASN A 116 -4.92 -12.24 9.64
CA ASN A 116 -5.87 -12.23 8.51
C ASN A 116 -5.42 -11.21 7.47
N PHE A 117 -5.53 -11.57 6.19
CA PHE A 117 -5.22 -10.67 5.11
C PHE A 117 -6.46 -9.84 4.74
N TRP A 118 -6.40 -8.53 4.96
CA TRP A 118 -7.42 -7.59 4.52
C TRP A 118 -7.03 -7.08 3.15
N VAL A 119 -7.79 -7.46 2.13
CA VAL A 119 -7.46 -7.20 0.72
C VAL A 119 -8.65 -6.60 0.01
N GLY A 120 -8.39 -5.47 -0.64
CA GLY A 120 -9.35 -4.69 -1.39
C GLY A 120 -9.34 -5.03 -2.87
N SER A 121 -10.48 -4.92 -3.54
CA SER A 121 -10.54 -4.98 -5.00
C SER A 121 -10.73 -3.60 -5.64
N LYS A 122 -10.45 -3.51 -6.94
CA LYS A 122 -10.84 -2.42 -7.83
C LYS A 122 -11.54 -3.00 -9.05
N GLY A 123 -12.36 -2.20 -9.71
CA GLY A 123 -13.04 -2.57 -10.95
C GLY A 123 -14.06 -1.52 -11.37
N PRO A 124 -15.06 -1.89 -12.17
CA PRO A 124 -16.16 -0.99 -12.51
C PRO A 124 -16.82 -0.39 -11.25
N ALA A 125 -17.39 0.81 -11.39
CA ALA A 125 -17.98 1.54 -10.27
C ALA A 125 -18.94 0.67 -9.43
N ASN A 126 -18.78 0.71 -8.11
CA ASN A 126 -19.56 -0.03 -7.11
C ASN A 126 -19.48 -1.57 -7.20
N THR A 127 -18.48 -2.13 -7.88
CA THR A 127 -18.28 -3.60 -7.93
C THR A 127 -17.18 -4.10 -6.99
N ALA A 128 -16.36 -3.17 -6.48
CA ALA A 128 -15.25 -3.46 -5.59
C ALA A 128 -15.70 -3.67 -4.13
N SER A 129 -14.85 -4.29 -3.33
CA SER A 129 -15.09 -4.55 -1.92
C SER A 129 -13.77 -4.72 -1.17
N LEU A 130 -13.79 -4.47 0.13
CA LEU A 130 -12.74 -4.90 1.04
C LEU A 130 -13.12 -6.25 1.65
N TYR A 131 -12.24 -7.23 1.52
CA TYR A 131 -12.39 -8.57 2.07
C TYR A 131 -11.46 -8.76 3.26
N ARG A 132 -11.88 -9.58 4.24
CA ARG A 132 -10.97 -10.19 5.20
C ARG A 132 -10.84 -11.67 4.87
N VAL A 133 -9.61 -12.12 4.67
CA VAL A 133 -9.25 -13.50 4.36
C VAL A 133 -8.52 -14.10 5.56
N ASN A 134 -9.10 -15.14 6.15
CA ASN A 134 -8.53 -15.83 7.29
C ASN A 134 -7.38 -16.77 6.82
N PRO A 135 -6.52 -17.27 7.72
CA PRO A 135 -5.43 -18.21 7.38
C PRO A 135 -5.85 -19.49 6.64
N ASP A 136 -7.10 -19.93 6.80
CA ASP A 136 -7.67 -21.08 6.09
C ASP A 136 -8.26 -20.71 4.71
N PHE A 137 -8.07 -19.45 4.29
CA PHE A 137 -8.60 -18.83 3.08
C PHE A 137 -10.12 -18.67 3.01
N SER A 138 -10.84 -18.99 4.08
CA SER A 138 -12.21 -18.51 4.24
C SER A 138 -12.20 -16.99 4.29
N HIS A 139 -13.17 -16.36 3.62
CA HIS A 139 -13.19 -14.91 3.50
C HIS A 139 -14.59 -14.34 3.61
N GLN A 140 -14.66 -13.08 4.01
CA GLN A 140 -15.91 -12.32 4.13
C GLN A 140 -15.70 -10.89 3.63
N ILE A 141 -16.76 -10.30 3.08
CA ILE A 141 -16.78 -8.89 2.73
C ILE A 141 -16.92 -8.08 4.03
N ILE A 142 -16.03 -7.12 4.23
CA ILE A 142 -16.06 -6.19 5.36
C ILE A 142 -16.65 -4.84 4.96
N ILE A 143 -16.23 -4.31 3.81
CA ILE A 143 -16.77 -3.08 3.24
C ILE A 143 -17.26 -3.40 1.83
N PRO A 144 -18.58 -3.53 1.60
CA PRO A 144 -19.14 -3.76 0.28
C PRO A 144 -19.18 -2.46 -0.53
N ASN A 145 -19.36 -2.59 -1.86
CA ASN A 145 -19.61 -1.47 -2.78
C ASN A 145 -18.54 -0.36 -2.71
N ALA A 146 -17.28 -0.74 -2.47
CA ALA A 146 -16.17 0.19 -2.65
C ALA A 146 -16.05 0.54 -4.14
N THR A 147 -15.32 1.63 -4.43
CA THR A 147 -15.01 2.01 -5.82
C THR A 147 -13.62 1.55 -6.22
N ILE A 148 -12.58 2.02 -5.52
CA ILE A 148 -11.19 1.60 -5.67
C ILE A 148 -10.66 1.40 -4.26
N SER A 149 -10.68 0.15 -3.79
CA SER A 149 -10.25 -0.20 -2.45
C SER A 149 -8.74 -0.02 -2.32
N ASN A 150 -8.32 0.84 -1.39
CA ASN A 150 -6.95 1.30 -1.30
C ASN A 150 -6.48 1.35 0.16
N GLY A 151 -5.43 2.13 0.41
CA GLY A 151 -4.74 2.34 1.68
C GLY A 151 -5.53 1.94 2.92
N LEU A 152 -4.97 1.00 3.69
CA LEU A 152 -5.53 0.58 4.97
C LEU A 152 -4.49 0.34 6.05
N ASP A 153 -4.88 0.62 7.30
CA ASP A 153 -4.11 0.26 8.49
C ASP A 153 -4.94 0.40 9.77
N TRP A 154 -4.41 -0.10 10.88
CA TRP A 154 -5.01 -0.05 12.20
C TRP A 154 -4.22 0.90 13.11
N ALA A 155 -4.94 1.62 13.98
CA ALA A 155 -4.31 2.34 15.08
C ALA A 155 -3.51 1.38 15.98
N PRO A 156 -2.42 1.84 16.64
CA PRO A 156 -1.59 0.97 17.48
C PRO A 156 -2.33 0.30 18.64
N ASP A 157 -3.40 0.92 19.13
CA ASP A 157 -4.23 0.37 20.21
C ASP A 157 -5.41 -0.49 19.70
N GLU A 158 -5.48 -0.75 18.39
CA GLU A 158 -6.51 -1.54 17.71
C GLU A 158 -7.95 -1.09 18.01
N LYS A 159 -8.17 0.20 18.30
CA LYS A 159 -9.53 0.76 18.44
C LYS A 159 -10.07 1.40 17.17
N PHE A 160 -9.19 1.68 16.23
CA PHE A 160 -9.55 2.30 14.96
C PHE A 160 -8.93 1.57 13.78
N PHE A 161 -9.70 1.51 12.70
CA PHE A 161 -9.29 1.06 11.38
C PHE A 161 -9.44 2.23 10.41
N TYR A 162 -8.39 2.51 9.63
CA TYR A 162 -8.37 3.55 8.61
C TYR A 162 -8.42 2.88 7.25
N TYR A 163 -9.26 3.41 6.37
CA TYR A 163 -9.48 2.85 5.05
C TYR A 163 -9.69 3.95 4.02
N CYS A 164 -8.97 3.84 2.91
CA CYS A 164 -9.13 4.71 1.77
C CYS A 164 -9.95 4.03 0.67
N ASP A 165 -10.97 4.75 0.21
CA ASP A 165 -11.62 4.47 -1.07
C ASP A 165 -11.29 5.60 -2.04
N SER A 166 -10.32 5.36 -2.92
CA SER A 166 -9.73 6.40 -3.77
C SER A 166 -10.73 6.98 -4.76
N GLY A 167 -11.70 6.19 -5.26
CA GLY A 167 -12.68 6.71 -6.22
C GLY A 167 -13.70 7.69 -5.61
N VAL A 168 -13.78 7.78 -4.27
CA VAL A 168 -14.49 8.87 -3.55
C VAL A 168 -13.53 9.83 -2.84
N SER A 169 -12.22 9.64 -2.99
CA SER A 169 -11.13 10.51 -2.48
C SER A 169 -11.18 10.79 -0.99
N LYS A 170 -11.52 9.77 -0.20
CA LYS A 170 -11.68 9.87 1.25
C LYS A 170 -10.90 8.78 1.98
N ILE A 171 -10.30 9.16 3.09
CA ILE A 171 -9.93 8.25 4.17
C ILE A 171 -11.05 8.29 5.20
N VAL A 172 -11.58 7.12 5.52
CA VAL A 172 -12.63 6.92 6.52
C VAL A 172 -12.00 6.21 7.71
N ARG A 173 -12.32 6.68 8.92
CA ARG A 173 -11.99 6.03 10.17
C ARG A 173 -13.19 5.26 10.66
N TYR A 174 -12.97 3.99 11.02
CA TYR A 174 -13.96 3.11 11.63
C TYR A 174 -13.56 2.79 13.06
N ARG A 175 -14.52 2.59 13.94
CA ARG A 175 -14.30 1.85 15.19
C ARG A 175 -13.94 0.41 14.84
N PHE A 176 -12.91 -0.12 15.47
CA PHE A 176 -12.44 -1.48 15.28
C PHE A 176 -12.50 -2.25 16.59
N SER A 177 -12.98 -3.50 16.54
CA SER A 177 -12.88 -4.42 17.68
C SER A 177 -11.82 -5.47 17.38
N ALA A 178 -10.70 -5.44 18.10
CA ALA A 178 -9.69 -6.48 18.00
C ALA A 178 -10.26 -7.88 18.30
N GLN A 179 -11.25 -7.99 19.19
CA GLN A 179 -11.87 -9.27 19.56
C GLN A 179 -12.65 -9.89 18.40
N THR A 180 -13.60 -9.15 17.83
CA THR A 180 -14.51 -9.67 16.78
C THR A 180 -14.03 -9.39 15.37
N GLN A 181 -13.02 -8.54 15.21
CA GLN A 181 -12.50 -8.05 13.94
C GLN A 181 -13.56 -7.30 13.10
N ALA A 182 -14.55 -6.72 13.78
CA ALA A 182 -15.61 -5.93 13.18
C ALA A 182 -15.20 -4.46 13.04
N VAL A 183 -15.66 -3.82 11.96
CA VAL A 183 -15.59 -2.37 11.75
C VAL A 183 -16.98 -1.76 11.86
N SER A 184 -17.09 -0.60 12.48
CA SER A 184 -18.36 0.11 12.63
C SER A 184 -18.16 1.63 12.71
N ASN A 185 -19.26 2.39 12.71
CA ASN A 185 -19.28 3.83 12.92
C ASN A 185 -18.30 4.59 12.00
N PRO A 186 -18.52 4.56 10.66
CA PRO A 186 -17.67 5.27 9.72
C PRO A 186 -17.72 6.77 9.95
N GLU A 187 -16.55 7.39 10.05
CA GLU A 187 -16.36 8.83 10.17
C GLU A 187 -15.39 9.30 9.09
N LEU A 188 -15.70 10.40 8.40
CA LEU A 188 -14.73 11.04 7.52
C LEU A 188 -13.50 11.42 8.36
N PHE A 189 -12.33 10.93 7.96
CA PHE A 189 -11.08 11.21 8.65
C PHE A 189 -10.25 12.26 7.91
N TYR A 190 -10.12 12.09 6.59
CA TYR A 190 -9.36 12.99 5.75
C TYR A 190 -9.87 12.96 4.31
N GLU A 191 -9.95 14.13 3.69
CA GLU A 191 -10.19 14.31 2.27
C GLU A 191 -9.38 15.49 1.77
N ARG A 192 -9.14 15.54 0.46
CA ARG A 192 -8.46 16.68 -0.15
C ARG A 192 -9.06 16.95 -1.52
N GLN A 193 -9.34 18.22 -1.79
CA GLN A 193 -9.88 18.63 -3.08
C GLN A 193 -8.79 18.60 -4.17
N GLY A 194 -9.14 18.07 -5.35
CA GLY A 194 -8.29 18.07 -6.55
C GLY A 194 -7.22 16.98 -6.62
N CYS A 195 -7.12 16.12 -5.61
CA CYS A 195 -6.21 14.97 -5.58
C CYS A 195 -6.76 13.88 -4.66
N THR A 196 -6.16 12.70 -4.68
CA THR A 196 -6.78 11.50 -4.10
C THR A 196 -5.83 10.82 -3.13
N PRO A 197 -6.23 10.59 -1.86
CA PRO A 197 -5.47 9.68 -1.00
C PRO A 197 -5.42 8.28 -1.61
N ASP A 198 -4.28 7.64 -1.47
CA ASP A 198 -3.96 6.36 -2.11
C ASP A 198 -3.53 5.36 -1.01
N GLY A 199 -2.36 4.73 -1.10
CA GLY A 199 -1.78 3.93 -0.03
C GLY A 199 -1.58 4.71 1.28
N LEU A 200 -1.69 4.01 2.42
CA LEU A 200 -1.43 4.56 3.75
C LEU A 200 -0.77 3.58 4.72
N THR A 201 -0.09 4.13 5.73
CA THR A 201 0.51 3.38 6.84
C THR A 201 0.41 4.15 8.16
N VAL A 202 0.34 3.44 9.27
CA VAL A 202 0.27 4.03 10.62
C VAL A 202 1.54 3.75 11.41
N ASP A 203 2.16 4.82 11.90
CA ASP A 203 3.39 4.75 12.69
C ASP A 203 3.14 4.35 14.17
N ARG A 204 4.21 4.21 14.95
CA ARG A 204 4.14 3.81 16.37
C ARG A 204 3.41 4.80 17.27
N GLU A 205 3.39 6.08 16.91
CA GLU A 205 2.70 7.13 17.66
C GLU A 205 1.21 7.22 17.26
N GLY A 206 0.80 6.47 16.24
CA GLY A 206 -0.55 6.48 15.71
C GLY A 206 -0.78 7.58 14.67
N ASN A 207 0.28 8.22 14.16
CA ASN A 207 0.12 9.13 13.03
C ASN A 207 -0.11 8.33 11.74
N ILE A 208 -0.96 8.86 10.86
CA ILE A 208 -1.29 8.27 9.57
C ILE A 208 -0.43 8.96 8.52
N TRP A 209 0.26 8.18 7.69
CA TRP A 209 1.02 8.67 6.55
C TRP A 209 0.34 8.15 5.29
N THR A 210 0.00 9.05 4.36
CA THR A 210 -0.72 8.67 3.12
C THR A 210 -0.12 9.34 1.90
N ALA A 211 0.04 8.56 0.84
CA ALA A 211 0.38 9.03 -0.48
C ALA A 211 -0.81 9.77 -1.10
N ILE A 212 -0.53 10.83 -1.85
CA ILE A 212 -1.56 11.64 -2.52
C ILE A 212 -1.37 11.54 -4.04
N TRP A 213 -2.18 10.69 -4.66
CA TRP A 213 -2.31 10.56 -6.10
C TRP A 213 -2.74 11.89 -6.74
N GLY A 214 -1.97 12.35 -7.73
CA GLY A 214 -2.16 13.66 -8.38
C GLY A 214 -1.72 14.85 -7.53
N GLY A 215 -1.23 14.62 -6.30
CA GLY A 215 -0.86 15.68 -5.36
C GLY A 215 0.63 15.93 -5.25
N SER A 216 1.49 15.12 -5.85
CA SER A 216 2.96 15.20 -5.73
C SER A 216 3.50 15.15 -4.30
N GLN A 217 2.81 14.46 -3.39
CA GLN A 217 3.22 14.47 -1.98
C GLN A 217 2.78 13.24 -1.19
N VAL A 218 3.45 13.05 -0.06
CA VAL A 218 2.95 12.30 1.09
C VAL A 218 2.55 13.28 2.18
N VAL A 219 1.44 13.04 2.86
CA VAL A 219 1.02 13.83 4.03
C VAL A 219 1.04 12.96 5.29
N GLY A 220 1.53 13.55 6.38
CA GLY A 220 1.41 13.01 7.73
C GLY A 220 0.25 13.68 8.47
N LEU A 221 -0.64 12.86 9.00
CA LEU A 221 -1.85 13.25 9.73
C LEU A 221 -1.74 12.78 11.18
N ARG A 222 -2.09 13.66 12.12
CA ARG A 222 -2.27 13.29 13.53
C ARG A 222 -3.48 12.36 13.67
N PRO A 223 -3.61 11.61 14.78
CA PRO A 223 -4.83 10.85 15.09
C PRO A 223 -6.13 11.70 15.08
N SER A 224 -6.01 13.02 15.21
CA SER A 224 -7.12 13.98 15.08
C SER A 224 -7.56 14.25 13.63
N GLY A 225 -6.76 13.86 12.63
CA GLY A 225 -6.94 14.20 11.21
C GLY A 225 -6.19 15.46 10.77
N GLU A 226 -5.55 16.18 11.69
CA GLU A 226 -4.78 17.39 11.36
C GLU A 226 -3.47 17.04 10.62
N VAL A 227 -3.20 17.72 9.51
CA VAL A 227 -1.91 17.64 8.81
C VAL A 227 -0.82 18.24 9.69
N PHE A 228 0.24 17.49 9.93
CA PHE A 228 1.44 17.97 10.66
C PHE A 228 2.73 17.80 9.86
N TYR A 229 2.70 17.02 8.79
CA TYR A 229 3.87 16.74 7.96
C TYR A 229 3.49 16.71 6.48
N ASN A 230 4.39 17.19 5.64
CA ASN A 230 4.25 17.16 4.19
C ASN A 230 5.60 16.88 3.54
N ILE A 231 5.65 15.82 2.73
CA ILE A 231 6.82 15.44 1.94
C ILE A 231 6.45 15.66 0.47
N GLN A 232 7.05 16.68 -0.14
CA GLN A 232 6.87 16.99 -1.56
C GLN A 232 7.80 16.13 -2.42
N LEU A 233 7.28 15.64 -3.54
CA LEU A 233 7.98 14.83 -4.53
C LEU A 233 7.98 15.54 -5.90
N PRO A 234 8.94 15.23 -6.79
CA PRO A 234 9.04 15.85 -8.09
C PRO A 234 8.15 15.16 -9.15
N VAL A 235 7.14 14.40 -8.71
CA VAL A 235 6.27 13.57 -9.55
C VAL A 235 4.85 13.59 -9.00
N THR A 236 3.84 13.59 -9.87
CA THR A 236 2.44 13.82 -9.50
C THR A 236 1.74 12.59 -8.97
N LEU A 237 2.09 11.40 -9.45
CA LEU A 237 1.40 10.15 -9.14
C LEU A 237 2.13 9.39 -8.03
N VAL A 238 1.98 9.85 -6.79
CA VAL A 238 2.49 9.18 -5.59
C VAL A 238 1.46 8.16 -5.14
N THR A 239 1.87 6.90 -5.00
CA THR A 239 0.92 5.77 -4.89
C THR A 239 0.84 5.19 -3.49
N SER A 240 1.97 4.81 -2.90
CA SER A 240 1.97 4.11 -1.62
C SER A 240 3.29 4.27 -0.89
N LEU A 241 3.34 3.77 0.33
CA LEU A 241 4.44 4.00 1.27
C LEU A 241 4.50 2.98 2.41
N ALA A 242 5.71 2.64 2.82
CA ALA A 242 5.95 1.78 3.97
C ALA A 242 7.22 2.16 4.73
N PHE A 243 7.14 2.08 6.05
CA PHE A 243 8.30 2.18 6.92
C PHE A 243 9.10 0.88 6.90
N GLY A 244 10.43 1.01 6.92
CA GLY A 244 11.37 -0.09 6.98
C GLY A 244 12.75 0.35 7.42
N GLY A 245 13.75 -0.46 7.07
CA GLY A 245 15.10 -0.35 7.62
C GLY A 245 15.20 -0.88 9.06
N PRO A 246 16.42 -1.01 9.61
CA PRO A 246 16.67 -1.65 10.91
C PRO A 246 15.92 -1.01 12.09
N GLN A 247 15.66 0.30 12.02
CA GLN A 247 14.95 1.07 13.05
C GLN A 247 13.50 1.38 12.66
N LEU A 248 13.01 0.87 11.54
CA LEU A 248 11.69 1.16 10.97
C LEU A 248 11.43 2.66 10.75
N ASN A 249 12.47 3.45 10.49
CA ASN A 249 12.39 4.90 10.32
C ASN A 249 12.69 5.36 8.88
N HIS A 250 12.93 4.43 7.97
CA HIS A 250 13.05 4.72 6.55
C HIS A 250 11.69 4.56 5.88
N LEU A 251 11.13 5.64 5.35
CA LEU A 251 9.86 5.62 4.63
C LEU A 251 10.15 5.46 3.14
N LEU A 252 9.90 4.26 2.60
CA LEU A 252 9.93 4.01 1.16
C LEU A 252 8.61 4.47 0.55
N ILE A 253 8.67 5.14 -0.60
CA ILE A 253 7.53 5.74 -1.30
C ILE A 253 7.56 5.28 -2.75
N THR A 254 6.48 4.67 -3.22
CA THR A 254 6.29 4.26 -4.61
C THR A 254 5.55 5.33 -5.41
N THR A 255 5.79 5.37 -6.72
CA THR A 255 5.15 6.32 -7.64
C THR A 255 4.83 5.63 -8.97
N ALA A 256 4.06 6.30 -9.82
CA ALA A 256 3.54 5.74 -11.06
C ALA A 256 3.73 6.68 -12.25
N ARG A 257 3.56 6.10 -13.45
CA ARG A 257 3.53 6.82 -14.74
C ARG A 257 2.20 6.66 -15.46
N VAL A 258 1.38 5.71 -15.03
CA VAL A 258 0.15 5.33 -15.75
C VAL A 258 -0.74 6.54 -16.01
N GLY A 259 -1.15 6.65 -17.28
CA GLY A 259 -2.00 7.73 -17.77
C GLY A 259 -1.29 9.07 -18.04
N LEU A 260 0.01 9.22 -17.73
CA LEU A 260 0.76 10.42 -18.12
C LEU A 260 1.03 10.43 -19.62
N ILE A 261 0.76 11.56 -20.27
CA ILE A 261 1.05 11.76 -21.69
C ILE A 261 2.54 12.10 -21.89
N PRO A 262 3.09 11.99 -23.13
CA PRO A 262 4.51 12.21 -23.38
C PRO A 262 5.07 13.55 -22.88
N SER A 263 4.31 14.65 -22.97
CA SER A 263 4.75 15.95 -22.44
C SER A 263 4.84 15.96 -20.91
N GLN A 264 3.87 15.34 -20.22
CA GLN A 264 3.89 15.23 -18.76
C GLN A 264 5.04 14.34 -18.26
N LEU A 265 5.37 13.28 -19.01
CA LEU A 265 6.52 12.42 -18.72
C LEU A 265 7.85 13.18 -18.91
N ALA A 266 7.93 14.01 -19.95
CA ALA A 266 9.10 14.87 -20.17
C ALA A 266 9.28 15.91 -19.05
N ASP A 267 8.18 16.46 -18.54
CA ASP A 267 8.18 17.41 -17.41
C ASP A 267 8.46 16.72 -16.06
N GLN A 268 8.25 15.40 -15.98
CA GLN A 268 8.39 14.59 -14.77
C GLN A 268 9.28 13.37 -15.01
N PRO A 269 10.59 13.57 -15.28
CA PRO A 269 11.48 12.48 -15.68
C PRO A 269 11.64 11.38 -14.62
N LEU A 270 11.26 11.66 -13.36
CA LEU A 270 11.33 10.70 -12.26
C LEU A 270 10.00 9.95 -12.02
N ALA A 271 8.96 10.18 -12.82
CA ALA A 271 7.69 9.48 -12.67
C ALA A 271 7.91 7.96 -12.80
N GLY A 272 7.35 7.18 -11.86
CA GLY A 272 7.54 5.73 -11.75
C GLY A 272 8.75 5.31 -10.91
N SER A 273 9.55 6.26 -10.45
CA SER A 273 10.69 6.01 -9.56
C SER A 273 10.26 5.69 -8.13
N VAL A 274 11.19 5.14 -7.34
CA VAL A 274 11.00 4.87 -5.91
C VAL A 274 11.85 5.82 -5.10
N PHE A 275 11.26 6.42 -4.07
CA PHE A 275 11.92 7.36 -3.18
C PHE A 275 12.05 6.75 -1.79
N CYS A 276 13.06 7.18 -1.03
CA CYS A 276 13.20 6.80 0.37
C CYS A 276 13.82 7.93 1.16
N LEU A 277 13.36 8.13 2.39
CA LEU A 277 13.92 9.09 3.33
C LEU A 277 13.84 8.59 4.76
N GLU A 278 14.81 8.97 5.57
CA GLU A 278 14.77 8.76 7.01
C GLU A 278 13.90 9.83 7.68
N LEU A 279 13.02 9.40 8.57
CA LEU A 279 12.13 10.26 9.36
C LEU A 279 12.45 10.15 10.86
N PRO A 280 12.12 11.18 11.65
CA PRO A 280 12.17 11.09 13.12
C PRO A 280 11.03 10.24 13.71
N TYR A 281 10.29 9.51 12.86
CA TYR A 281 9.16 8.65 13.23
C TYR A 281 9.48 7.22 12.87
N GLN A 282 8.95 6.30 13.67
CA GLN A 282 9.15 4.87 13.48
C GLN A 282 7.83 4.20 13.12
N GLY A 283 7.83 3.44 12.03
CA GLY A 283 6.76 2.53 11.69
C GLY A 283 6.69 1.31 12.60
N ARG A 284 5.77 0.42 12.24
CA ARG A 284 5.55 -0.85 12.92
C ARG A 284 5.94 -1.99 11.97
N PRO A 285 6.45 -3.13 12.48
CA PRO A 285 6.65 -4.30 11.64
C PRO A 285 5.34 -4.69 10.94
N ALA A 286 5.41 -5.05 9.67
CA ALA A 286 4.26 -5.63 8.99
C ALA A 286 3.85 -6.93 9.70
N HIS A 287 2.55 -7.10 9.95
CA HIS A 287 2.02 -8.39 10.39
C HIS A 287 2.13 -9.42 9.27
N GLN A 288 2.18 -10.69 9.64
CA GLN A 288 2.35 -11.80 8.71
C GLN A 288 1.05 -12.59 8.56
N PHE A 289 0.71 -12.95 7.32
CA PHE A 289 -0.43 -13.80 7.04
C PHE A 289 -0.18 -15.24 7.53
N GLY A 290 -1.22 -15.89 8.06
CA GLY A 290 -1.13 -17.21 8.70
C GLY A 290 -0.80 -17.12 10.17
#